data_AF-A0A259JYC5-F1
#
_entry.id   AF-A0A259JYC5-F1
#
_cell.length_a   1.000
_cell.length_b   1.000
_cell.length_c   1.000
_cell.angle_alpha   90.00
_cell.angle_beta   90.00
_cell.angle_gamma   90.00
#
_symmetry.space_group_name_H-M   'P 1'
#
loop_
_entity.id
_entity.type
_entity.pdbx_description
1 polymer ?
#
loop_
_entity_poly.entity_id
_entity_poly.type
_entity_poly.pdbx_seq_one_letter_code
_entity_poly.pdbx_strand_id
1 'polypeptide(L)' 'LLRLFVELNKSGTSVLLATHDIALMDQFDARRLVIADGRLYVYE' A
#
# COMPACT_ATOMS: atom_id res chain seq x y z
N LEU A 1 -2.54 13.03 3.51
CA LEU A 1 -1.47 12.28 4.23
C LEU A 1 -0.63 11.41 3.29
N LEU A 2 -1.25 10.64 2.39
CA LEU A 2 -0.53 9.72 1.50
C LEU A 2 0.58 10.33 0.64
N ARG A 3 0.45 11.60 0.25
CA ARG A 3 1.51 12.32 -0.48
C ARG A 3 2.87 12.25 0.22
N LEU A 4 2.93 12.29 1.55
CA LEU A 4 4.20 12.17 2.28
C LEU A 4 4.86 10.81 2.08
N PHE A 5 4.08 9.73 2.16
CA PHE A 5 4.58 8.37 1.98
C PHE A 5 5.08 8.13 0.55
N VAL A 6 4.43 8.74 -0.44
CA VAL A 6 4.89 8.73 -1.83
C VAL A 6 6.24 9.45 -1.96
N GLU A 7 6.39 10.63 -1.35
CA GLU A 7 7.67 11.36 -1.39
C GLU A 7 8.79 10.61 -0.67
N LEU A 8 8.50 9.94 0.46
CA LEU A 8 9.45 9.04 1.12
C LEU A 8 9.85 7.87 0.22
N ASN A 9 8.90 7.27 -0.49
CA ASN A 9 9.21 6.19 -1.42
C ASN A 9 10.11 6.65 -2.58
N LYS A 10 9.83 7.82 -3.15
CA LYS A 10 10.69 8.45 -4.17
C LYS A 10 12.10 8.76 -3.68
N SER A 11 12.28 9.01 -2.37
CA SER A 11 13.60 9.22 -1.77
C SER A 11 14.42 7.92 -1.59
N GLY A 12 13.89 6.77 -2.00
CA GLY A 12 14.52 5.46 -1.87
C GLY A 12 14.14 4.69 -0.61
N THR A 13 13.23 5.23 0.21
CA THR A 13 12.74 4.55 1.41
C THR A 13 11.69 3.49 1.02
N SER A 14 11.81 2.27 1.54
CA SER A 14 10.73 1.28 1.42
C SER A 14 9.59 1.65 2.37
N VAL A 15 8.36 1.71 1.85
CA VAL A 15 7.18 2.10 2.61
C VAL A 15 6.11 1.02 2.47
N LEU A 16 5.60 0.52 3.60
CA LEU A 16 4.45 -0.39 3.66
C LEU A 16 3.34 0.28 4.48
N LEU A 17 2.12 0.31 3.94
CA LEU A 17 0.95 0.88 4.60
C LEU A 17 -0.11 -0.19 4.81
N ALA A 18 -0.60 -0.34 6.04
CA ALA A 18 -1.74 -1.18 6.36
C ALA A 18 -2.96 -0.28 6.58
N THR A 19 -4.02 -0.52 5.81
CA THR A 19 -5.27 0.24 5.88
C THR A 19 -6.46 -0.70 5.75
N HIS A 20 -7.60 -0.33 6.33
CA HIS A 20 -8.90 -0.97 6.09
C HIS A 20 -9.72 -0.21 5.04
N ASP A 21 -9.24 0.96 4.60
CA ASP A 21 -9.85 1.76 3.55
C ASP A 21 -9.32 1.32 2.18
N ILE A 22 -10.14 0.56 1.45
CA ILE A 22 -9.79 0.01 0.13
C ILE A 22 -9.75 1.11 -0.94
N ALA A 23 -10.65 2.09 -0.87
CA ALA A 23 -10.72 3.18 -1.85
C ALA A 23 -9.46 4.06 -1.82
N LEU A 24 -8.75 4.06 -0.70
CA LEU A 24 -7.45 4.68 -0.56
C LEU A 24 -6.37 3.98 -1.41
N MET A 25 -6.44 2.66 -1.57
CA MET A 25 -5.48 1.88 -2.36
C MET A 25 -5.65 2.08 -3.87
N ASP A 26 -6.87 2.41 -4.33
CA ASP A 26 -7.13 2.66 -5.75
C ASP A 26 -6.56 4.00 -6.25
N GLN A 27 -6.13 4.88 -5.32
CA GLN A 27 -5.54 6.17 -5.67
C GLN A 27 -4.07 6.06 -6.12
N PHE A 28 -3.44 4.89 -5.94
CA PHE A 28 -2.02 4.68 -6.22
C PHE A 28 -1.78 3.35 -6.92
N ASP A 29 -0.95 3.38 -7.96
CA ASP A 29 -0.50 2.18 -8.65
C ASP A 29 0.67 1.55 -7.87
N ALA A 30 0.33 0.69 -6.91
CA ALA A 30 1.27 0.03 -6.03
C ALA A 30 0.79 -1.39 -5.69
N ARG A 31 1.76 -2.29 -5.52
CA ARG A 31 1.52 -3.69 -5.14
C ARG A 31 0.69 -3.78 -3.87
N ARG A 32 -0.37 -4.60 -3.90
CA ARG A 32 -1.30 -4.76 -2.78
C ARG A 32 -1.09 -6.10 -2.08
N LEU A 33 -1.09 -6.04 -0.75
CA LEU A 33 -1.03 -7.20 0.12
C LEU A 33 -2.36 -7.31 0.85
N VAL A 34 -3.16 -8.32 0.53
CA VAL A 34 -4.45 -8.58 1.18
C VAL A 34 -4.28 -9.74 2.15
N ILE A 35 -4.62 -9.51 3.41
CA ILE A 35 -4.61 -10.53 4.45
C ILE A 35 -6.05 -10.95 4.72
N ALA A 36 -6.39 -12.19 4.38
CA ALA A 36 -7.73 -12.74 4.62
C ALA A 36 -7.62 -14.23 4.96
N ASP A 37 -8.47 -14.71 5.87
CA ASP A 37 -8.53 -16.12 6.31
C ASP A 37 -7.17 -16.70 6.76
N GLY A 38 -6.35 -15.88 7.41
CA GLY A 38 -5.00 -16.26 7.85
C GLY A 38 -4.00 -16.45 6.71
N ARG A 39 -4.31 -15.97 5.50
CA ARG A 39 -3.47 -16.08 4.30
C ARG A 39 -3.13 -14.70 3.74
N LEU A 40 -2.00 -14.63 3.04
CA LEU A 40 -1.54 -13.45 2.31
C LEU A 40 -1.78 -13.64 0.81
N TYR A 41 -2.44 -12.68 0.19
CA TYR A 41 -2.65 -12.59 -1.25
C TYR A 41 -1.91 -11.36 -1.78
N VAL A 42 -1.18 -11.51 -2.88
CA VAL A 42 -0.40 -10.45 -3.51
C VAL A 42 -1.06 -10.12 -4.85
N TYR A 43 -1.39 -8.85 -5.04
CA TYR A 43 -1.95 -8.32 -6.30
C TYR A 43 -0.97 -7.32 -6.91
N GLU A 44 -0.90 -7.30 -8.24
CA GLU A 44 -0.14 -6.30 -8.99
C GLU A 44 -0.80 -4.93 -8.94
#